data_AF-A0A813IH37-F1
#
_entry.id   AF-A0A813IH37-F1
#
_cell.length_a   1.000
_cell.length_b   1.000
_cell.length_c   1.000
_cell.angle_alpha   90.00
_cell.angle_beta   90.00
_cell.angle_gamma   90.00
#
_symmetry.space_group_name_H-M   'P 1'
#
loop_
_entity.id
_entity.type
_entity.pdbx_description
1 polymer ?
#
loop_
_entity_poly.entity_id
_entity_poly.type
_entity_poly.pdbx_seq_one_letter_code
_entity_poly.pdbx_strand_id
1 'polypeptide(L)'
;APATFMSEIFLLIFGMLMIVLDFPIPHPNMTLVAVRDHCYKFLLFMTRFMGRGMWYLFLATMVFSALWDTNIDWFWGAAFSSYLVVLGTAALVQGWWISTKLETVRRMIIDTRRPPTDWIAPGQPGLNKEQFKAVIAKTSGDPEMFSLDELDYVMNALSFTPSNDGIVSLEEFAYWLQPGPMLMV
;
A
#
# COMPACT_ATOMS: atom_id res chain seq x y z
N ALA A 1 6.13 -23.54 22.96
CA ALA A 1 7.05 -22.39 23.04
C ALA A 1 7.65 -21.87 21.71
N PRO A 2 7.34 -22.37 20.49
CA PRO A 2 7.79 -21.69 19.25
C PRO A 2 6.97 -20.42 18.92
N ALA A 3 5.70 -20.35 19.35
CA ALA A 3 4.83 -19.20 19.11
C ALA A 3 5.25 -17.93 19.88
N THR A 4 5.74 -18.11 21.11
CA THR A 4 6.26 -17.01 21.95
C THR A 4 7.49 -16.36 21.32
N PHE A 5 8.42 -17.18 20.81
CA PHE A 5 9.61 -16.70 20.12
C PHE A 5 9.29 -15.88 18.86
N MET A 6 8.31 -16.33 18.06
CA MET A 6 7.83 -15.56 16.89
C MET A 6 7.22 -14.22 17.29
N SER A 7 6.46 -14.21 18.39
CA SER A 7 5.85 -12.98 18.94
C SER A 7 6.91 -11.99 19.39
N GLU A 8 7.97 -12.47 20.07
CA GLU A 8 9.07 -11.65 20.56
C GLU A 8 9.92 -11.05 19.44
N ILE A 9 10.26 -11.84 18.41
CA ILE A 9 10.95 -11.34 17.20
C ILE A 9 10.12 -10.24 16.56
N PHE A 10 8.80 -10.44 16.46
CA PHE A 10 7.91 -9.48 15.84
C PHE A 10 7.86 -8.15 16.61
N LEU A 11 7.71 -8.23 17.93
CA LEU A 11 7.79 -7.07 18.83
C LEU A 11 9.14 -6.35 18.71
N LEU A 12 10.23 -7.09 18.58
CA LEU A 12 11.57 -6.51 18.42
C LEU A 12 11.73 -5.79 17.07
N ILE A 13 11.26 -6.40 15.97
CA ILE A 13 11.29 -5.78 14.63
C ILE A 13 10.42 -4.52 14.61
N PHE A 14 9.18 -4.58 15.10
CA PHE A 14 8.28 -3.43 15.14
C PHE A 14 8.75 -2.35 16.11
N GLY A 15 9.32 -2.73 17.25
CA GLY A 15 9.98 -1.80 18.17
C GLY A 15 11.15 -1.07 17.51
N MET A 16 11.99 -1.78 16.74
CA MET A 16 13.06 -1.14 15.98
C MET A 16 12.53 -0.22 14.88
N LEU A 17 11.46 -0.61 14.16
CA LEU A 17 10.83 0.25 13.16
C LEU A 17 10.28 1.54 13.79
N MET A 18 9.61 1.45 14.93
CA MET A 18 9.09 2.63 15.65
C MET A 18 10.22 3.55 16.10
N ILE A 19 11.34 3.01 16.59
CA ILE A 19 12.54 3.80 16.92
C ILE A 19 13.04 4.56 15.68
N VAL A 20 13.16 3.89 14.52
CA VAL A 20 13.63 4.53 13.28
C VAL A 20 12.70 5.64 12.80
N LEU A 21 11.38 5.48 12.99
CA LEU A 21 10.40 6.51 12.65
C LEU A 21 10.41 7.70 13.63
N ASP A 22 10.54 7.41 14.92
CA ASP A 22 10.46 8.43 15.97
C ASP A 22 11.74 9.26 16.08
N PHE A 23 12.84 8.88 15.41
CA PHE A 23 14.07 9.67 15.35
C PHE A 23 13.84 11.01 14.60
N PRO A 24 13.77 12.16 15.33
CA PRO A 24 13.48 13.44 14.72
C PRO A 24 14.79 14.15 14.46
N ILE A 25 15.59 13.70 13.49
CA ILE A 25 16.90 14.33 13.24
C ILE A 25 17.17 14.54 11.74
N PRO A 26 17.32 15.79 11.28
CA PRO A 26 17.93 16.08 9.98
C PRO A 26 19.41 15.71 10.07
N HIS A 27 19.73 14.46 9.74
CA HIS A 27 21.09 13.97 9.75
C HIS A 27 21.82 14.34 8.44
N PRO A 28 23.07 14.83 8.51
CA PRO A 28 23.89 15.08 7.32
C PRO A 28 24.31 13.80 6.58
N ASN A 29 24.14 12.62 7.20
CA ASN A 29 24.46 11.33 6.58
C ASN A 29 23.34 10.84 5.67
N MET A 30 23.58 10.90 4.35
CA MET A 30 22.66 10.44 3.31
C MET A 30 22.21 8.98 3.49
N THR A 31 23.03 8.13 4.09
CA THR A 31 22.71 6.72 4.34
C THR A 31 21.61 6.53 5.37
N LEU A 32 21.58 7.35 6.44
CA LEU A 32 20.53 7.28 7.45
C LEU A 32 19.19 7.80 6.92
N VAL A 33 19.23 8.85 6.08
CA VAL A 33 18.06 9.36 5.37
C VAL A 33 17.49 8.29 4.45
N ALA A 34 18.35 7.60 3.68
CA ALA A 34 17.91 6.51 2.82
C ALA A 34 17.24 5.37 3.61
N VAL A 35 17.82 4.93 4.73
CA VAL A 35 17.20 3.87 5.57
C VAL A 35 15.85 4.30 6.12
N ARG A 36 15.74 5.53 6.65
CA ARG A 36 14.48 6.08 7.14
C ARG A 36 13.43 6.13 6.04
N ASP A 37 13.79 6.59 4.84
CA ASP A 37 12.86 6.67 3.70
C ASP A 37 12.41 5.29 3.24
N HIS A 38 13.27 4.26 3.33
CA HIS A 38 12.86 2.87 3.06
C HIS A 38 11.90 2.35 4.13
N CYS A 39 12.14 2.63 5.42
CA CYS A 39 11.23 2.29 6.51
C CYS A 39 9.88 3.00 6.34
N TYR A 40 9.90 4.29 5.99
CA TYR A 40 8.68 5.07 5.76
C TYR A 40 7.87 4.51 4.58
N LYS A 41 8.53 4.19 3.45
CA LYS A 41 7.89 3.53 2.30
C LYS A 41 7.35 2.14 2.65
N PHE A 42 8.09 1.37 3.44
CA PHE A 42 7.64 0.06 3.93
C PHE A 42 6.40 0.19 4.82
N LEU A 43 6.35 1.19 5.70
CA LEU A 43 5.21 1.42 6.58
C LEU A 43 3.99 1.99 5.85
N LEU A 44 4.20 2.90 4.90
CA LEU A 44 3.16 3.30 3.95
C LEU A 44 2.61 2.09 3.19
N PHE A 45 3.47 1.17 2.78
CA PHE A 45 3.04 -0.07 2.15
C PHE A 45 2.26 -0.97 3.12
N MET A 46 2.67 -1.07 4.39
CA MET A 46 1.94 -1.81 5.43
C MET A 46 0.55 -1.22 5.72
N THR A 47 0.36 0.10 5.62
CA THR A 47 -0.93 0.76 5.88
C THR A 47 -1.87 0.76 4.66
N ARG A 48 -1.32 0.52 3.46
CA ARG A 48 -2.03 0.33 2.19
C ARG A 48 -2.81 -0.98 2.15
N PHE A 49 -3.69 -1.12 1.16
CA PHE A 49 -4.73 -2.16 1.12
C PHE A 49 -4.13 -3.56 1.09
N MET A 50 -3.10 -3.79 0.25
CA MET A 50 -2.37 -5.07 0.23
C MET A 50 -1.57 -5.33 1.52
N GLY A 51 -1.05 -4.28 2.17
CA GLY A 51 -0.41 -4.34 3.47
C GLY A 51 -1.33 -4.88 4.56
N ARG A 52 -2.58 -4.38 4.61
CA ARG A 52 -3.63 -4.88 5.51
C ARG A 52 -3.96 -6.35 5.25
N GLY A 53 -3.99 -6.77 3.98
CA GLY A 53 -4.18 -8.17 3.60
C GLY A 53 -3.11 -9.09 4.18
N MET A 54 -1.83 -8.74 4.02
CA MET A 54 -0.72 -9.49 4.66
C MET A 54 -0.83 -9.48 6.17
N TRP A 55 -1.28 -8.36 6.75
CA TRP A 55 -1.46 -8.24 8.19
C TRP A 55 -2.53 -9.20 8.73
N TYR A 56 -3.64 -9.37 8.01
CA TYR A 56 -4.65 -10.37 8.37
C TYR A 56 -4.14 -11.80 8.28
N LEU A 57 -3.35 -12.14 7.26
CA LEU A 57 -2.74 -13.47 7.17
C LEU A 57 -1.77 -13.74 8.32
N PHE A 58 -0.93 -12.75 8.64
CA PHE A 58 -0.04 -12.84 9.79
C PHE A 58 -0.84 -13.01 11.09
N LEU A 59 -1.86 -12.19 11.31
CA LEU A 59 -2.74 -12.30 12.48
C LEU A 59 -3.41 -13.67 12.55
N ALA A 60 -3.83 -14.24 11.42
CA ALA A 60 -4.40 -15.58 11.36
C ALA A 60 -3.44 -16.65 11.89
N THR A 61 -2.17 -16.59 11.49
CA THR A 61 -1.14 -17.53 11.98
C THR A 61 -0.85 -17.37 13.46
N MET A 62 -0.86 -16.13 13.97
CA MET A 62 -0.66 -15.82 15.39
C MET A 62 -1.84 -16.30 16.24
N VAL A 63 -3.06 -16.02 15.80
CA VAL A 63 -4.30 -16.45 16.48
C VAL A 63 -4.37 -17.97 16.52
N PHE A 64 -4.07 -18.64 15.41
CA PHE A 64 -4.01 -20.10 15.35
C PHE A 64 -2.98 -20.66 16.33
N SER A 65 -1.76 -20.09 16.34
CA SER A 65 -0.68 -20.54 17.23
C SER A 65 -1.01 -20.32 18.71
N ALA A 66 -1.61 -19.19 19.06
CA ALA A 66 -2.00 -18.87 20.43
C ALA A 66 -3.15 -19.77 20.95
N LEU A 67 -4.13 -20.06 20.10
CA LEU A 67 -5.25 -20.96 20.43
C LEU A 67 -4.78 -22.42 20.56
N TRP A 68 -3.81 -22.83 19.75
CA TRP A 68 -3.18 -24.15 19.86
C TRP A 68 -2.44 -24.33 21.19
N ASP A 69 -1.68 -23.32 21.62
CA ASP A 69 -0.92 -23.37 22.89
C ASP A 69 -1.83 -23.30 24.14
N THR A 70 -3.04 -22.72 24.04
CA THR A 70 -3.97 -22.54 25.18
C THR A 70 -4.94 -23.70 25.41
N ASN A 71 -4.90 -24.76 24.60
CA ASN A 71 -5.76 -25.95 24.72
C ASN A 71 -7.27 -25.61 24.71
N ILE A 72 -7.64 -24.50 24.07
CA ILE A 72 -9.04 -24.14 23.80
C ILE A 72 -9.57 -25.06 22.68
N ASP A 73 -10.87 -25.35 22.70
CA ASP A 73 -11.53 -26.16 21.67
C ASP A 73 -11.06 -25.78 20.25
N TRP A 74 -10.47 -26.76 19.56
CA TRP A 74 -9.86 -26.63 18.24
C TRP A 74 -10.78 -25.97 17.21
N PHE A 75 -12.09 -26.11 17.40
CA PHE A 75 -13.13 -25.52 16.57
C PHE A 75 -13.06 -23.98 16.53
N TRP A 76 -12.90 -23.33 17.69
CA TRP A 76 -12.80 -21.87 17.75
C TRP A 76 -11.48 -21.36 17.18
N GLY A 77 -10.39 -22.10 17.41
CA GLY A 77 -9.10 -21.89 16.77
C GLY A 77 -9.19 -21.85 15.25
N ALA A 78 -9.83 -22.88 14.67
CA ALA A 78 -10.03 -22.98 13.24
C ALA A 78 -10.99 -21.92 12.69
N ALA A 79 -12.11 -21.64 13.37
CA ALA A 79 -13.10 -20.66 12.92
C ALA A 79 -12.52 -19.23 12.82
N PHE A 80 -11.82 -18.75 13.85
CA PHE A 80 -11.25 -17.40 13.82
C PHE A 80 -10.06 -17.28 12.87
N SER A 81 -9.17 -18.27 12.83
CA SER A 81 -8.03 -18.25 11.92
C SER A 81 -8.46 -18.33 10.46
N SER A 82 -9.39 -19.23 10.12
CA SER A 82 -9.89 -19.37 8.74
C SER A 82 -10.58 -18.09 8.24
N TYR A 83 -11.37 -17.41 9.07
CA TYR A 83 -11.97 -16.13 8.70
C TYR A 83 -10.91 -15.08 8.32
N LEU A 84 -9.85 -14.96 9.12
CA LEU A 84 -8.74 -14.06 8.85
C LEU A 84 -7.93 -14.47 7.60
N VAL A 85 -7.75 -15.77 7.36
CA VAL A 85 -7.11 -16.27 6.13
C VAL A 85 -7.91 -15.87 4.92
N VAL A 86 -9.22 -16.13 4.91
CA VAL A 86 -10.10 -15.79 3.77
C VAL A 86 -10.10 -14.28 3.52
N LEU A 87 -10.22 -13.47 4.57
CA LEU A 87 -10.19 -12.02 4.47
C LEU A 87 -8.85 -11.51 3.92
N GLY A 88 -7.74 -12.02 4.47
CA GLY A 88 -6.39 -11.64 4.04
C GLY A 88 -6.13 -12.03 2.58
N THR A 89 -6.47 -13.25 2.17
CA THR A 89 -6.32 -13.71 0.79
C THR A 89 -7.19 -12.90 -0.17
N ALA A 90 -8.45 -12.63 0.17
CA ALA A 90 -9.33 -11.81 -0.66
C ALA A 90 -8.77 -10.39 -0.86
N ALA A 91 -8.30 -9.75 0.22
CA ALA A 91 -7.67 -8.43 0.16
C ALA A 91 -6.39 -8.43 -0.70
N LEU A 92 -5.56 -9.47 -0.59
CA LEU A 92 -4.35 -9.61 -1.41
C LEU A 92 -4.67 -9.77 -2.90
N VAL A 93 -5.64 -10.62 -3.24
CA VAL A 93 -6.04 -10.84 -4.64
C VAL A 93 -6.61 -9.56 -5.24
N GLN A 94 -7.50 -8.87 -4.51
CA GLN A 94 -8.06 -7.61 -4.97
C GLN A 94 -6.99 -6.52 -5.09
N GLY A 95 -6.09 -6.38 -4.11
CA GLY A 95 -4.97 -5.45 -4.17
C GLY A 95 -4.05 -5.74 -5.36
N TRP A 96 -3.76 -7.01 -5.62
CA TRP A 96 -3.00 -7.44 -6.80
C TRP A 96 -3.68 -7.05 -8.11
N TRP A 97 -4.98 -7.32 -8.26
CA TRP A 97 -5.74 -6.94 -9.45
C TRP A 97 -5.73 -5.43 -9.68
N ILE A 98 -6.02 -4.62 -8.67
CA ILE A 98 -6.01 -3.16 -8.78
C ILE A 98 -4.61 -2.67 -9.16
N SER A 99 -3.58 -3.22 -8.53
CA SER A 99 -2.19 -2.89 -8.84
C SER A 99 -1.87 -3.20 -10.31
N THR A 100 -2.34 -4.33 -10.86
CA THR A 100 -2.08 -4.69 -12.28
C THR A 100 -2.80 -3.77 -13.26
N LYS A 101 -4.04 -3.35 -12.93
CA LYS A 101 -4.76 -2.33 -13.69
C LYS A 101 -4.01 -1.00 -13.66
N LEU A 102 -3.54 -0.58 -12.49
CA LEU A 102 -2.79 0.66 -12.31
C LEU A 102 -1.47 0.65 -13.09
N GLU A 103 -0.74 -0.46 -13.07
CA GLU A 103 0.48 -0.62 -13.87
C GLU A 103 0.21 -0.57 -15.37
N THR A 104 -0.92 -1.13 -15.80
CA THR A 104 -1.35 -1.06 -17.21
C THR A 104 -1.60 0.39 -17.62
N VAL A 105 -2.32 1.16 -16.81
CA VAL A 105 -2.52 2.60 -17.04
C VAL A 105 -1.19 3.36 -17.05
N ARG A 106 -0.31 3.07 -16.08
CA ARG A 106 1.01 3.71 -16.00
C ARG A 106 1.77 3.57 -17.32
N ARG A 107 1.80 2.34 -17.86
CA ARG A 107 2.48 2.04 -19.13
C ARG A 107 1.87 2.79 -20.31
N MET A 108 0.54 2.86 -20.39
CA MET A 108 -0.13 3.60 -21.46
C MET A 108 0.14 5.10 -21.38
N ILE A 109 0.17 5.69 -20.18
CA ILE A 109 0.51 7.11 -19.99
C ILE A 109 1.96 7.37 -20.41
N ILE A 110 2.90 6.52 -20.00
CA ILE A 110 4.31 6.62 -20.40
C ILE A 110 4.46 6.51 -21.93
N ASP A 111 3.73 5.60 -22.57
CA ASP A 111 3.76 5.42 -24.03
C ASP A 111 3.25 6.66 -24.80
N THR A 112 2.38 7.45 -24.18
CA THR A 112 1.89 8.71 -24.76
C THR A 112 2.99 9.79 -24.86
N ARG A 113 4.15 9.61 -24.20
CA ARG A 113 5.32 10.51 -24.19
C ARG A 113 5.02 11.97 -23.81
N ARG A 114 3.95 12.20 -23.05
CA ARG A 114 3.59 13.53 -22.54
C ARG A 114 4.23 13.78 -21.17
N PRO A 115 4.78 14.97 -20.89
CA PRO A 115 5.27 15.30 -19.57
C PRO A 115 4.13 15.28 -18.54
N PRO A 116 4.42 14.97 -17.26
CA PRO A 116 3.41 14.96 -16.18
C PRO A 116 2.63 16.27 -16.05
N THR A 117 3.25 17.40 -16.40
CA THR A 117 2.67 18.75 -16.37
C THR A 117 1.51 18.94 -17.35
N ASP A 118 1.43 18.15 -18.43
CA ASP A 118 0.37 18.29 -19.43
C ASP A 118 -0.96 17.70 -18.97
N TRP A 119 -0.93 16.89 -17.90
CA TRP A 119 -2.10 16.22 -17.36
C TRP A 119 -2.76 17.01 -16.23
N ILE A 120 -2.05 17.97 -15.63
CA ILE A 120 -2.52 18.81 -14.53
C ILE A 120 -2.70 20.23 -15.06
N ALA A 121 -3.88 20.82 -14.85
CA ALA A 121 -4.12 22.18 -15.31
C ALA A 121 -3.19 23.18 -14.58
N PRO A 122 -2.65 24.21 -15.28
CA PRO A 122 -1.80 25.21 -14.65
C PRO A 122 -2.48 25.87 -13.45
N GLY A 123 -1.82 25.86 -12.30
CA GLY A 123 -2.33 26.45 -11.05
C GLY A 123 -3.15 25.51 -10.16
N GLN A 124 -3.32 24.23 -10.53
CA GLN A 124 -3.90 23.22 -9.64
C GLN A 124 -2.83 22.52 -8.80
N PRO A 125 -3.12 22.19 -7.53
CA PRO A 125 -2.16 21.53 -6.64
C PRO A 125 -1.91 20.06 -7.01
N GLY A 126 -2.85 19.42 -7.73
CA GLY A 126 -2.74 18.01 -8.11
C GLY A 126 -3.98 17.52 -8.87
N LEU A 127 -4.05 16.21 -9.09
CA LEU A 127 -5.17 15.50 -9.71
C LEU A 127 -6.14 15.03 -8.64
N ASN A 128 -7.41 15.42 -8.74
CA ASN A 128 -8.47 14.80 -7.96
C ASN A 128 -8.92 13.46 -8.60
N LYS A 129 -9.79 12.71 -7.90
CA LYS A 129 -10.34 11.42 -8.38
C LYS A 129 -10.98 11.50 -9.77
N GLU A 130 -11.74 12.55 -10.03
CA GLU A 130 -12.50 12.74 -11.28
C GLU A 130 -11.57 13.08 -12.46
N GLN A 131 -10.56 13.91 -12.20
CA GLN A 131 -9.53 14.28 -13.16
C GLN A 131 -8.63 13.09 -13.46
N PHE A 132 -8.25 12.31 -12.45
CA PHE A 132 -7.50 11.07 -12.65
C PHE A 132 -8.30 10.07 -13.49
N LYS A 133 -9.61 9.93 -13.22
CA LYS A 133 -10.52 9.13 -14.07
C LYS A 133 -10.57 9.65 -15.50
N ALA A 134 -10.61 10.97 -15.71
CA ALA A 134 -10.58 11.56 -17.04
C ALA A 134 -9.24 11.31 -17.77
N VAL A 135 -8.11 11.32 -17.05
CA VAL A 135 -6.79 10.96 -17.58
C VAL A 135 -6.75 9.50 -18.01
N ILE A 136 -7.32 8.59 -17.20
CA ILE A 136 -7.45 7.18 -17.55
C ILE A 136 -8.31 7.04 -18.80
N ALA A 137 -9.53 7.58 -18.80
CA ALA A 137 -10.47 7.46 -19.91
C ALA A 137 -9.87 7.97 -21.24
N LYS A 138 -9.10 9.08 -21.19
CA LYS A 138 -8.42 9.64 -22.35
C LYS A 138 -7.29 8.76 -22.89
N THR A 139 -6.64 8.00 -22.00
CA THR A 139 -5.45 7.20 -22.33
C THR A 139 -5.79 5.75 -22.66
N SER A 140 -6.67 5.11 -21.87
CA SER A 140 -7.09 3.72 -22.06
C SER A 140 -8.22 3.56 -23.08
N GLY A 141 -8.99 4.62 -23.34
CA GLY A 141 -10.24 4.56 -24.10
C GLY A 141 -11.39 3.88 -23.36
N ASP A 142 -11.17 3.47 -22.10
CA ASP A 142 -12.15 2.80 -21.25
C ASP A 142 -12.41 3.63 -19.98
N PRO A 143 -13.54 4.36 -19.92
CA PRO A 143 -13.90 5.18 -18.76
C PRO A 143 -14.34 4.37 -17.54
N GLU A 144 -14.59 3.06 -17.67
CA GLU A 144 -15.05 2.19 -16.58
C GLU A 144 -13.97 1.20 -16.12
N MET A 145 -12.72 1.42 -16.53
CA MET A 145 -11.57 0.57 -16.13
C MET A 145 -11.42 0.44 -14.59
N PHE A 146 -11.78 1.51 -13.86
CA PHE A 146 -11.84 1.54 -12.41
C PHE A 146 -13.23 1.92 -11.93
N SER A 147 -13.74 1.15 -10.97
CA SER A 147 -14.88 1.54 -10.15
C SER A 147 -14.52 2.72 -9.22
N LEU A 148 -15.53 3.39 -8.65
CA LEU A 148 -15.31 4.50 -7.72
C LEU A 148 -14.54 4.06 -6.47
N ASP A 149 -14.82 2.86 -5.94
CA ASP A 149 -14.13 2.33 -4.78
C ASP A 149 -12.67 1.96 -5.10
N GLU A 150 -12.40 1.43 -6.30
CA GLU A 150 -11.03 1.15 -6.74
C GLU A 150 -10.21 2.43 -6.93
N LEU A 151 -10.83 3.52 -7.40
CA LEU A 151 -10.18 4.82 -7.50
C LEU A 151 -9.74 5.32 -6.12
N ASP A 152 -10.54 5.11 -5.08
CA ASP A 152 -10.17 5.50 -3.72
C ASP A 152 -8.93 4.76 -3.21
N TYR A 153 -8.82 3.47 -3.52
CA TYR A 153 -7.63 2.69 -3.23
C TYR A 153 -6.42 3.16 -4.04
N VAL A 154 -6.59 3.45 -5.33
CA VAL A 154 -5.52 3.98 -6.19
C VAL A 154 -5.01 5.33 -5.69
N MET A 155 -5.90 6.26 -5.35
CA MET A 155 -5.51 7.58 -4.84
C MET A 155 -4.72 7.47 -3.53
N ASN A 156 -5.16 6.61 -2.63
CA ASN A 156 -4.44 6.34 -1.38
C ASN A 156 -3.07 5.69 -1.64
N ALA A 157 -2.96 4.84 -2.67
CA ALA A 157 -1.70 4.19 -3.02
C ALA A 157 -0.74 5.13 -3.76
N LEU A 158 -1.24 6.16 -4.44
CA LEU A 158 -0.41 7.18 -5.10
C LEU A 158 0.06 8.26 -4.11
N SER A 159 -0.69 8.53 -3.03
CA SER A 159 -0.28 9.52 -2.04
C SER A 159 0.94 9.06 -1.22
N PHE A 160 1.85 10.01 -0.97
CA PHE A 160 2.96 9.89 -0.03
C PHE A 160 2.54 10.23 1.40
N THR A 161 1.37 10.83 1.58
CA THR A 161 0.87 11.18 2.90
C THR A 161 -0.02 10.06 3.45
N PRO A 162 0.05 9.75 4.76
CA PRO A 162 -0.85 8.79 5.39
C PRO A 162 -2.31 9.25 5.43
N SER A 163 -2.53 10.56 5.35
CA SER A 163 -3.86 11.18 5.32
C SER A 163 -4.23 11.45 3.88
N ASN A 164 -4.95 10.52 3.25
CA ASN A 164 -5.47 10.69 1.89
C ASN A 164 -6.32 11.98 1.80
N ASP A 165 -5.72 13.03 1.27
CA ASP A 165 -6.34 14.32 0.99
C ASP A 165 -7.22 14.27 -0.28
N GLY A 166 -7.25 13.12 -0.96
CA GLY A 166 -8.01 12.90 -2.18
C GLY A 166 -7.39 13.56 -3.41
N ILE A 167 -6.15 14.04 -3.31
CA ILE A 167 -5.44 14.78 -4.36
C ILE A 167 -4.06 14.13 -4.56
N VAL A 168 -3.74 13.73 -5.78
CA VAL A 168 -2.39 13.29 -6.13
C VAL A 168 -1.63 14.49 -6.66
N SER A 169 -0.65 14.98 -5.89
CA SER A 169 0.21 16.09 -6.28
C SER A 169 1.00 15.80 -7.55
N LEU A 170 1.49 16.85 -8.21
CA LEU A 170 2.34 16.70 -9.39
C LEU A 170 3.59 15.85 -9.10
N GLU A 171 4.16 15.98 -7.91
CA GLU A 171 5.35 15.26 -7.48
C GLU A 171 5.07 13.76 -7.30
N GLU A 172 3.95 13.41 -6.64
CA GLU A 172 3.49 12.03 -6.48
C GLU A 172 3.18 11.38 -7.84
N PHE A 173 2.49 12.12 -8.72
CA PHE A 173 2.16 11.66 -10.06
C PHE A 173 3.42 11.48 -10.92
N ALA A 174 4.35 12.45 -10.89
CA ALA A 174 5.61 12.37 -11.61
C ALA A 174 6.49 11.23 -11.11
N TYR A 175 6.55 11.01 -9.80
CA TYR A 175 7.26 9.89 -9.19
C TYR A 175 6.66 8.54 -9.61
N TRP A 176 5.33 8.43 -9.61
CA TRP A 176 4.65 7.22 -10.06
C TRP A 176 4.98 6.88 -11.52
N LEU A 177 5.09 7.88 -12.40
CA LEU A 177 5.44 7.71 -13.81
C LEU A 177 6.91 7.35 -14.06
N GLN A 178 7.79 7.41 -13.06
CA GLN A 178 9.18 7.00 -13.23
C GLN A 178 9.28 5.49 -13.47
N PRO A 179 10.22 5.02 -14.32
CA PRO A 179 10.46 3.59 -14.50
C PRO A 179 10.87 2.96 -13.16
N GLY A 180 10.17 1.91 -12.78
CA GLY A 180 10.28 1.33 -11.43
C GLY A 180 9.35 0.13 -11.24
N PRO A 181 9.45 -0.54 -10.08
CA PRO A 181 8.61 -1.67 -9.74
C PRO A 181 7.13 -1.25 -9.68
N MET A 182 6.27 -2.22 -9.91
CA MET A 182 4.82 -2.07 -9.84
C MET A 182 4.40 -1.50 -8.48
N LEU A 183 3.56 -0.46 -8.51
CA LEU A 183 3.03 0.13 -7.29
C LEU A 183 1.95 -0.80 -6.72
N MET A 184 2.17 -1.25 -5.48
CA MET A 184 1.26 -2.13 -4.77
C MET A 184 0.23 -1.28 -4.01
N VAL A 185 -1.04 -1.51 -4.33
CA VAL A 185 -2.23 -0.80 -3.81
C VAL A 185 -2.75 -1.43 -2.53
#